data_AF-A0A2R4XLQ8-F1
#
_entry.id   AF-A0A2R4XLQ8-F1
#
_cell.length_a   1.000
_cell.length_b   1.000
_cell.length_c   1.000
_cell.angle_alpha   90.00
_cell.angle_beta   90.00
_cell.angle_gamma   90.00
#
_symmetry.space_group_name_H-M   'P 1'
#
loop_
_entity.id
_entity.type
_entity.pdbx_description
1 polymer ?
#
loop_
_entity_poly.entity_id
_entity_poly.type
_entity_poly.pdbx_seq_one_letter_code
_entity_poly.pdbx_strand_id
1 'polypeptide(L)'
;MDPSLPPPPVYVHKANAVEQARLVFEAYRWPGGKPVCPVCNPNRGPGDPRYPIYKQTRNGVAGYYRCTAPHPHPSGESKPLVFTVRTGTIMSRSHIPLDKWLFCMPWLAELRSLHWFPPATLLAENIGVNRKTAASFLRDWASLRFGALREDSANAFLLQMIEDFKKQNKLSSQ
;
A
#
# COMPACT_ATOMS: atom_id res chain seq x y z
N MET A 1 -15.72 -13.84 19.61
CA MET A 1 -14.67 -14.14 18.62
C MET A 1 -14.92 -15.55 18.16
N ASP A 2 -14.87 -15.82 16.84
CA ASP A 2 -14.95 -17.18 16.34
C ASP A 2 -13.75 -17.98 16.89
N PRO A 3 -13.95 -19.02 17.72
CA PRO A 3 -12.85 -19.80 18.31
C PRO A 3 -12.00 -20.53 17.28
N SER A 4 -12.47 -20.66 16.03
CA SER A 4 -11.76 -21.34 14.94
C SER A 4 -10.71 -20.47 14.24
N LEU A 5 -10.67 -19.17 14.54
CA LEU A 5 -9.75 -18.25 13.89
C LEU A 5 -8.49 -18.03 14.74
N PRO A 6 -7.29 -18.22 14.15
CA PRO A 6 -6.05 -17.99 14.88
C PRO A 6 -6.02 -16.52 15.37
N PRO A 7 -5.50 -16.27 16.58
CA PRO A 7 -5.34 -14.91 17.07
C PRO A 7 -4.47 -14.14 16.07
N PRO A 8 -4.80 -12.88 15.73
CA PRO A 8 -4.02 -12.18 14.75
C PRO A 8 -2.60 -11.98 15.30
N PRO A 9 -1.57 -12.15 14.47
CA PRO A 9 -0.21 -11.94 14.94
C PRO A 9 -0.07 -10.52 15.46
N VAL A 10 0.73 -10.35 16.51
CA VAL A 10 1.07 -9.03 17.06
C VAL A 10 2.28 -8.47 16.32
N TYR A 11 2.16 -7.24 15.85
CA TYR A 11 3.24 -6.55 15.16
C TYR A 11 4.37 -6.23 16.13
N VAL A 12 5.56 -6.77 15.83
CA VAL A 12 6.80 -6.45 16.53
C VAL A 12 7.63 -5.53 15.65
N HIS A 13 7.95 -4.34 16.15
CA HIS A 13 8.78 -3.40 15.42
C HIS A 13 10.21 -3.94 15.23
N LYS A 14 10.72 -3.86 14.00
CA LYS A 14 12.09 -4.25 13.66
C LYS A 14 12.85 -3.06 13.10
N ALA A 15 14.16 -3.02 13.35
CA ALA A 15 15.05 -2.03 12.72
C ALA A 15 14.92 -2.10 11.19
N ASN A 16 14.85 -0.94 10.54
CA ASN A 16 14.68 -0.78 9.09
C ASN A 16 13.42 -1.43 8.48
N ALA A 17 12.45 -1.88 9.30
CA ALA A 17 11.23 -2.55 8.80
C ALA A 17 10.45 -1.69 7.80
N VAL A 18 10.37 -0.37 8.06
CA VAL A 18 9.67 0.58 7.19
C VAL A 18 10.34 0.65 5.81
N GLU A 19 11.67 0.64 5.77
CA GLU A 19 12.43 0.65 4.52
C GLU A 19 12.30 -0.67 3.77
N GLN A 20 12.39 -1.80 4.46
CA GLN A 20 12.19 -3.11 3.85
C GLN A 20 10.79 -3.23 3.26
N ALA A 21 9.78 -2.79 4.00
CA ALA A 21 8.40 -2.79 3.52
C ALA A 21 8.21 -1.90 2.29
N ARG A 22 8.86 -0.72 2.27
CA ARG A 22 8.90 0.14 1.09
C ARG A 22 9.43 -0.61 -0.13
N LEU A 23 10.56 -1.30 -0.02
CA LEU A 23 11.15 -2.04 -1.13
C LEU A 23 10.20 -3.13 -1.66
N VAL A 24 9.53 -3.85 -0.76
CA VAL A 24 8.52 -4.84 -1.15
C VAL A 24 7.38 -4.18 -1.92
N PHE A 25 6.78 -3.11 -1.39
CA PHE A 25 5.69 -2.42 -2.08
C PHE A 25 6.11 -1.83 -3.42
N GLU A 26 7.32 -1.29 -3.52
CA GLU A 26 7.85 -0.75 -4.78
C GLU A 26 8.03 -1.84 -5.83
N ALA A 27 8.50 -3.03 -5.43
CA ALA A 27 8.64 -4.17 -6.33
C ALA A 27 7.29 -4.64 -6.91
N TYR A 28 6.23 -4.66 -6.09
CA TYR A 28 4.88 -4.98 -6.56
C TYR A 28 4.26 -3.86 -7.41
N ARG A 29 4.41 -2.61 -6.99
CA ARG A 29 3.81 -1.46 -7.68
C ARG A 29 4.48 -1.17 -9.03
N TRP A 30 5.79 -1.34 -9.09
CA TRP A 30 6.62 -1.02 -10.25
C TRP A 30 7.51 -2.21 -10.60
N PRO A 31 6.93 -3.27 -11.20
CA PRO A 31 7.71 -4.42 -11.67
C PRO A 31 8.77 -3.94 -12.67
N GLY A 32 10.03 -4.32 -12.45
CA GLY A 32 11.18 -3.81 -13.20
C GLY A 32 11.89 -2.60 -12.56
N GLY A 33 11.45 -2.15 -11.38
CA GLY A 33 12.17 -1.18 -10.54
C GLY A 33 12.11 0.28 -11.03
N LYS A 34 11.34 0.56 -12.09
CA LYS A 34 11.18 1.92 -12.64
C LYS A 34 9.92 2.57 -12.07
N PRO A 35 10.03 3.61 -11.22
CA PRO A 35 8.89 4.30 -10.66
C PRO A 35 8.05 4.98 -11.74
N VAL A 36 6.73 4.81 -11.66
CA VAL A 36 5.76 5.39 -12.61
C VAL A 36 4.94 6.47 -11.92
N CYS A 37 4.90 7.66 -12.52
CA CYS A 37 4.08 8.76 -12.06
C CYS A 37 2.59 8.39 -12.12
N PRO A 38 1.83 8.49 -11.00
CA PRO A 38 0.43 8.08 -10.96
C PRO A 38 -0.51 8.97 -11.80
N VAL A 39 -0.07 10.17 -12.20
CA VAL A 39 -0.89 11.13 -12.96
C VAL A 39 -0.55 11.12 -14.45
N CYS A 40 0.73 11.10 -14.82
CA CYS A 40 1.15 11.11 -16.23
C CYS A 40 0.77 9.82 -16.96
N ASN A 41 0.82 8.68 -16.26
CA ASN A 41 0.59 7.39 -16.90
C ASN A 41 -0.33 6.50 -16.07
N PRO A 42 -1.64 6.71 -16.13
CA PRO A 42 -2.59 5.84 -15.43
C PRO A 42 -2.58 4.39 -15.96
N ASN A 43 -2.04 4.14 -17.16
CA ASN A 43 -2.10 2.84 -17.85
C ASN A 43 -0.70 2.28 -18.24
N ARG A 44 0.21 2.20 -17.26
CA ARG A 44 1.37 1.29 -17.16
C ARG A 44 2.25 1.09 -18.43
N GLY A 45 2.95 2.13 -18.85
CA GLY A 45 4.13 2.04 -19.72
C GLY A 45 5.35 2.76 -19.13
N PRO A 46 6.57 2.56 -19.66
CA PRO A 46 7.72 3.38 -19.31
C PRO A 46 7.34 4.85 -19.52
N GLY A 47 7.60 5.69 -18.52
CA GLY A 47 7.19 7.10 -18.54
C GLY A 47 7.66 7.82 -19.80
N ASP A 48 6.96 8.89 -20.18
CA ASP A 48 7.34 9.74 -21.30
C ASP A 48 8.82 10.15 -21.14
N PRO A 49 9.71 9.82 -22.09
CA PRO A 49 11.13 10.15 -22.00
C PRO A 49 11.42 11.64 -21.80
N ARG A 50 10.47 12.52 -22.19
CA ARG A 50 10.54 13.97 -21.96
C ARG A 50 10.42 14.35 -20.48
N TYR A 51 9.81 13.49 -19.67
CA TYR A 51 9.54 13.72 -18.25
C TYR A 51 10.15 12.63 -17.38
N PRO A 52 11.50 12.62 -17.23
CA PRO A 52 12.19 11.63 -16.42
C PRO A 52 11.76 11.67 -14.95
N ILE A 53 11.73 10.50 -14.32
CA ILE A 53 11.45 10.34 -12.90
C ILE A 53 12.75 10.27 -12.11
N TYR A 54 12.90 11.14 -11.13
CA TYR A 54 14.08 11.20 -10.26
C TYR A 54 13.77 10.66 -8.88
N LYS A 55 14.71 9.89 -8.30
CA LYS A 55 14.67 9.50 -6.90
C LYS A 55 14.96 10.73 -6.02
N GLN A 56 14.25 10.85 -4.92
CA GLN A 56 14.45 11.88 -3.92
C GLN A 56 14.46 11.29 -2.51
N THR A 57 15.24 11.93 -1.65
CA THR A 57 15.23 11.71 -0.20
C THR A 57 14.69 12.97 0.45
N ARG A 58 13.78 12.84 1.40
CA ARG A 58 13.26 13.98 2.17
C ARG A 58 13.45 13.72 3.64
N ASN A 59 14.10 14.66 4.34
CA ASN A 59 14.40 14.54 5.77
C ASN A 59 15.10 13.22 6.13
N GLY A 60 16.05 12.77 5.29
CA GLY A 60 16.74 11.49 5.47
C GLY A 60 15.92 10.24 5.09
N VAL A 61 14.66 10.39 4.68
CA VAL A 61 13.77 9.27 4.31
C VAL A 61 13.74 9.07 2.80
N ALA A 62 14.13 7.89 2.34
CA ALA A 62 14.04 7.46 0.94
C ALA A 62 12.58 7.09 0.54
N GLY A 63 12.34 6.88 -0.76
CA GLY A 63 11.02 6.48 -1.26
C GLY A 63 10.17 7.62 -1.83
N TYR A 64 10.78 8.79 -2.04
CA TYR A 64 10.16 9.87 -2.77
C TYR A 64 10.65 9.86 -4.22
N TYR A 65 9.75 10.18 -5.13
CA TYR A 65 10.01 10.23 -6.56
C TYR A 65 9.45 11.53 -7.11
N ARG A 66 10.20 12.19 -7.98
CA ARG A 66 9.80 13.43 -8.61
C ARG A 66 9.59 13.22 -10.10
N CYS A 67 8.38 13.53 -10.54
CA CYS A 67 8.05 13.69 -11.95
C CYS A 67 8.27 15.15 -12.36
N THR A 68 8.99 15.40 -13.44
CA THR A 68 9.21 16.76 -13.96
C THR A 68 8.09 17.29 -14.83
N ALA A 69 7.12 16.45 -15.20
CA ALA A 69 5.97 16.89 -15.97
C ALA A 69 5.19 17.99 -15.22
N PRO A 70 4.64 18.98 -15.94
CA PRO A 70 3.73 19.95 -15.35
C PRO A 70 2.43 19.26 -14.93
N HIS A 71 2.12 19.31 -13.63
CA HIS A 71 0.87 18.80 -13.08
C HIS A 71 -0.01 19.93 -12.53
N PRO A 72 -1.34 19.81 -12.63
CA PRO A 72 -2.25 20.74 -11.97
C PRO A 72 -1.95 20.85 -10.48
N HIS A 73 -1.85 22.07 -9.97
CA HIS A 73 -1.64 22.36 -8.55
C HIS A 73 -2.78 23.26 -8.04
N PRO A 74 -3.20 23.13 -6.77
CA PRO A 74 -4.24 24.00 -6.20
C PRO A 74 -3.94 25.50 -6.27
N SER A 75 -2.67 25.88 -6.42
CA SER A 75 -2.26 27.28 -6.58
C SER A 75 -2.45 27.84 -8.00
N GLY A 76 -3.06 27.09 -8.93
CA GLY A 76 -3.29 27.51 -10.32
C GLY A 76 -2.10 27.33 -11.27
N GLU A 77 -0.87 27.35 -10.76
CA GLU A 77 0.34 27.09 -11.56
C GLU A 77 0.61 25.58 -11.72
N SER A 78 1.06 25.16 -12.89
CA SER A 78 1.50 23.76 -13.06
C SER A 78 2.84 23.52 -12.39
N LYS A 79 2.95 22.46 -11.57
CA LYS A 79 4.17 22.14 -10.80
C LYS A 79 4.61 20.68 -10.96
N PRO A 80 5.91 20.37 -10.81
CA PRO A 80 6.39 19.00 -10.73
C PRO A 80 5.71 18.24 -9.58
N LEU A 81 5.34 17.00 -9.81
CA LEU A 81 4.70 16.15 -8.80
C LEU A 81 5.76 15.36 -8.03
N VAL A 82 5.66 15.36 -6.70
CA VAL A 82 6.37 14.41 -5.86
C VAL A 82 5.42 13.35 -5.35
N PHE A 83 5.79 12.09 -5.54
CA PHE A 83 4.98 10.93 -5.21
C PHE A 83 5.81 9.85 -4.50
N THR A 84 5.11 8.89 -3.91
CA THR A 84 5.68 7.72 -3.24
C THR A 84 4.91 6.48 -3.68
N VAL A 85 5.33 5.30 -3.21
CA VAL A 85 4.57 4.05 -3.38
C VAL A 85 3.15 4.10 -2.79
N ARG A 86 2.85 5.09 -1.95
CA ARG A 86 1.51 5.31 -1.37
C ARG A 86 0.63 6.21 -2.24
N THR A 87 1.21 7.10 -3.05
CA THR A 87 0.45 8.16 -3.73
C THR A 87 -0.62 7.58 -4.64
N GLY A 88 -1.87 8.06 -4.48
CA GLY A 88 -3.03 7.58 -5.23
C GLY A 88 -3.60 6.24 -4.75
N THR A 89 -3.07 5.66 -3.67
CA THR A 89 -3.53 4.38 -3.11
C THR A 89 -4.25 4.60 -1.78
N ILE A 90 -4.98 3.59 -1.30
CA ILE A 90 -5.56 3.62 0.05
C ILE A 90 -4.51 3.84 1.15
N MET A 91 -3.25 3.42 0.92
CA MET A 91 -2.17 3.59 1.89
C MET A 91 -1.76 5.06 2.09
N SER A 92 -2.12 5.95 1.14
CA SER A 92 -1.90 7.40 1.32
C SER A 92 -2.89 8.05 2.27
N ARG A 93 -4.06 7.44 2.45
CA ARG A 93 -5.13 7.95 3.33
C ARG A 93 -4.93 7.49 4.77
N SER A 94 -4.37 6.30 4.95
CA SER A 94 -3.99 5.79 6.27
C SER A 94 -2.65 6.38 6.71
N HIS A 95 -2.60 7.09 7.83
CA HIS A 95 -1.34 7.51 8.48
C HIS A 95 -0.55 6.32 9.09
N ILE A 96 -0.73 5.11 8.55
CA ILE A 96 -0.14 3.87 9.05
C ILE A 96 1.23 3.65 8.37
N PRO A 97 2.30 3.39 9.13
CA PRO A 97 3.62 2.99 8.61
C PRO A 97 3.60 1.80 7.62
N LEU A 98 4.57 1.72 6.69
CA LEU A 98 4.55 0.71 5.61
C LEU A 98 4.80 -0.70 6.12
N ASP A 99 5.69 -0.85 7.10
CA ASP A 99 5.92 -2.10 7.84
C ASP A 99 4.64 -2.69 8.41
N LYS A 100 3.78 -1.87 9.02
CA LYS A 100 2.47 -2.30 9.54
C LYS A 100 1.50 -2.67 8.43
N TRP A 101 1.51 -1.94 7.32
CA TRP A 101 0.75 -2.32 6.13
C TRP A 101 1.17 -3.69 5.61
N LEU A 102 2.48 -3.90 5.44
CA LEU A 102 3.05 -5.15 4.94
C LEU A 102 2.71 -6.32 5.87
N PHE A 103 2.86 -6.10 7.18
CA PHE A 103 2.50 -7.07 8.21
C PHE A 103 1.03 -7.50 8.12
N CYS A 104 0.12 -6.57 7.87
CA CYS A 104 -1.30 -6.89 7.73
C CYS A 104 -1.65 -7.68 6.45
N MET A 105 -0.83 -7.65 5.39
CA MET A 105 -1.24 -8.19 4.08
C MET A 105 -1.59 -9.69 4.10
N PRO A 106 -0.79 -10.59 4.69
CA PRO A 106 -1.16 -12.01 4.78
C PRO A 106 -2.45 -12.22 5.57
N TRP A 107 -2.61 -11.51 6.69
CA TRP A 107 -3.81 -11.61 7.51
C TRP A 107 -5.05 -11.10 6.76
N LEU A 108 -4.96 -9.98 6.03
CA LEU A 108 -6.04 -9.46 5.19
C LEU A 108 -6.43 -10.44 4.06
N ALA A 109 -5.46 -11.17 3.52
CA ALA A 109 -5.70 -12.20 2.51
C ALA A 109 -6.58 -13.35 3.04
N GLU A 110 -6.36 -13.74 4.29
CA GLU A 110 -7.15 -14.75 5.00
C GLU A 110 -8.55 -14.22 5.33
N LEU A 111 -8.65 -13.02 5.91
CA LEU A 111 -9.93 -12.38 6.25
C LEU A 111 -10.89 -12.30 5.04
N ARG A 112 -10.36 -11.97 3.86
CA ARG A 112 -11.15 -11.94 2.61
C ARG A 112 -11.70 -13.32 2.24
N SER A 113 -10.95 -14.37 2.49
CA SER A 113 -11.36 -15.74 2.20
C SER A 113 -12.42 -16.24 3.18
N LEU A 114 -12.37 -15.76 4.42
CA LEU A 114 -13.26 -16.13 5.51
C LEU A 114 -14.54 -15.27 5.61
N HIS A 115 -14.66 -14.23 4.77
CA HIS A 115 -15.74 -13.24 4.83
C HIS A 115 -15.94 -12.63 6.23
N TRP A 116 -14.85 -12.51 7.00
CA TRP A 116 -14.87 -11.99 8.37
C TRP A 116 -14.10 -10.68 8.48
N PHE A 117 -14.62 -9.74 9.27
CA PHE A 117 -13.94 -8.49 9.60
C PHE A 117 -13.69 -8.41 11.11
N PRO A 118 -12.43 -8.21 11.53
CA PRO A 118 -12.09 -8.09 12.94
C PRO A 118 -12.62 -6.77 13.52
N PRO A 119 -12.92 -6.72 14.83
CA PRO A 119 -13.18 -5.45 15.51
C PRO A 119 -11.99 -4.49 15.39
N ALA A 120 -12.25 -3.20 15.24
CA ALA A 120 -11.20 -2.19 15.13
C ALA A 120 -10.29 -2.13 16.37
N THR A 121 -10.76 -2.52 17.55
CA THR A 121 -9.95 -2.64 18.78
C THR A 121 -8.88 -3.71 18.64
N LEU A 122 -9.26 -4.89 18.16
CA LEU A 122 -8.35 -6.02 17.98
C LEU A 122 -7.22 -5.66 17.00
N LEU A 123 -7.58 -5.04 15.86
CA LEU A 123 -6.56 -4.55 14.93
C LEU A 123 -5.68 -3.49 15.59
N ALA A 124 -6.26 -2.50 16.28
CA ALA A 124 -5.53 -1.41 16.93
C ALA A 124 -4.46 -1.91 17.90
N GLU A 125 -4.81 -2.89 18.75
CA GLU A 125 -3.90 -3.53 19.69
C GLU A 125 -2.79 -4.29 18.94
N ASN A 126 -3.15 -5.11 17.97
CA ASN A 126 -2.18 -5.97 17.27
C ASN A 126 -1.16 -5.20 16.43
N ILE A 127 -1.54 -4.07 15.81
CA ILE A 127 -0.59 -3.27 15.04
C ILE A 127 -0.07 -2.04 15.79
N GLY A 128 -0.46 -1.86 17.06
CA GLY A 128 -0.04 -0.71 17.88
C GLY A 128 -0.40 0.63 17.25
N VAL A 129 -1.66 0.85 16.92
CA VAL A 129 -2.21 2.14 16.45
C VAL A 129 -3.46 2.50 17.25
N ASN A 130 -3.96 3.73 17.13
CA ASN A 130 -5.22 4.08 17.79
C ASN A 130 -6.44 3.44 17.10
N ARG A 131 -7.54 3.27 17.85
CA ARG A 131 -8.80 2.66 17.36
C ARG A 131 -9.36 3.36 16.11
N LYS A 132 -9.26 4.69 16.01
CA LYS A 132 -9.79 5.46 14.86
C LYS A 132 -9.00 5.16 13.59
N THR A 133 -7.67 5.08 13.70
CA THR A 133 -6.75 4.70 12.62
C THR A 133 -7.02 3.27 12.16
N ALA A 134 -7.19 2.33 13.09
CA ALA A 134 -7.58 0.95 12.78
C ALA A 134 -8.96 0.87 12.08
N ALA A 135 -9.95 1.62 12.56
CA ALA A 135 -11.26 1.67 11.92
C ALA A 135 -11.19 2.25 10.50
N SER A 136 -10.39 3.31 10.29
CA SER A 136 -10.17 3.85 8.93
C SER A 136 -9.53 2.82 8.02
N PHE A 137 -8.50 2.11 8.49
CA PHE A 137 -7.86 1.05 7.74
C PHE A 137 -8.83 -0.05 7.32
N LEU A 138 -9.69 -0.53 8.23
CA LEU A 138 -10.69 -1.54 7.92
C LEU A 138 -11.73 -1.04 6.91
N ARG A 139 -12.14 0.23 7.01
CA ARG A 139 -13.02 0.85 6.00
C ARG A 139 -12.33 0.98 4.65
N ASP A 140 -11.10 1.48 4.62
CA ASP A 140 -10.30 1.63 3.39
C ASP A 140 -10.10 0.25 2.73
N TRP A 141 -9.78 -0.77 3.52
CA TRP A 141 -9.70 -2.17 3.10
C TRP A 141 -11.05 -2.69 2.55
N ALA A 142 -12.15 -2.49 3.27
CA ALA A 142 -13.48 -2.91 2.80
C ALA A 142 -13.93 -2.16 1.53
N SER A 143 -13.46 -0.92 1.37
CA SER A 143 -13.72 -0.06 0.21
C SER A 143 -12.93 -0.45 -1.02
N LEU A 144 -11.91 -1.31 -0.89
CA LEU A 144 -11.32 -2.02 -2.02
C LEU A 144 -12.35 -3.00 -2.59
N ARG A 145 -13.42 -2.46 -3.21
CA ARG A 145 -14.36 -3.19 -4.05
C ARG A 145 -13.78 -3.22 -5.46
N PHE A 146 -12.70 -3.98 -5.54
CA PHE A 146 -11.88 -4.29 -6.71
C PHE A 146 -12.62 -4.23 -8.06
N GLY A 147 -12.36 -3.16 -8.82
CA GLY A 147 -12.68 -3.10 -10.26
C GLY A 147 -14.02 -2.44 -10.60
N ALA A 148 -14.74 -1.89 -9.62
CA ALA A 148 -15.95 -1.12 -9.90
C ALA A 148 -15.66 0.33 -10.33
N LEU A 149 -14.48 0.87 -9.98
CA LEU A 149 -14.11 2.26 -10.26
C LEU A 149 -12.75 2.38 -10.94
N ARG A 150 -12.63 3.30 -11.91
CA ARG A 150 -11.39 3.66 -12.63
C ARG A 150 -10.24 4.06 -11.69
N GLU A 151 -10.58 4.50 -10.48
CA GLU A 151 -9.65 4.91 -9.41
C GLU A 151 -8.94 3.72 -8.72
N ASP A 152 -9.40 2.48 -8.93
CA ASP A 152 -8.81 1.28 -8.31
C ASP A 152 -7.51 0.81 -8.97
N SER A 153 -7.20 1.34 -10.15
CA SER A 153 -5.98 0.98 -10.91
C SER A 153 -4.69 1.20 -10.11
N ALA A 154 -4.68 2.22 -9.24
CA ALA A 154 -3.56 2.50 -8.34
C ALA A 154 -3.40 1.45 -7.22
N ASN A 155 -4.49 0.77 -6.82
CA ASN A 155 -4.48 -0.25 -5.77
C ASN A 155 -4.25 -1.67 -6.32
N ALA A 156 -4.22 -1.86 -7.64
CA ALA A 156 -4.13 -3.18 -8.28
C ALA A 156 -2.92 -4.02 -7.85
N PHE A 157 -1.80 -3.40 -7.45
CA PHE A 157 -0.64 -4.15 -6.97
C PHE A 157 -0.82 -4.74 -5.57
N LEU A 158 -1.67 -4.13 -4.73
CA LEU A 158 -2.01 -4.66 -3.41
C LEU A 158 -2.78 -5.97 -3.54
N LEU A 159 -3.67 -6.06 -4.55
CA LEU A 159 -4.35 -7.30 -4.89
C LEU A 159 -3.40 -8.41 -5.28
N GLN A 160 -2.48 -8.11 -6.21
CA GLN A 160 -1.50 -9.08 -6.67
C GLN A 160 -0.71 -9.64 -5.48
N MET A 161 -0.28 -8.75 -4.59
CA MET A 161 0.41 -9.10 -3.37
C MET A 161 -0.41 -10.02 -2.44
N ILE A 162 -1.70 -9.73 -2.26
CA ILE A 162 -2.61 -10.56 -1.46
C ILE A 162 -2.78 -11.95 -2.06
N GLU A 163 -2.96 -12.06 -3.37
CA GLU A 163 -3.09 -13.35 -4.04
C GLU A 163 -1.78 -14.16 -3.98
N ASP A 164 -0.63 -13.50 -4.07
CA ASP A 164 0.66 -14.17 -3.94
C ASP A 164 0.92 -14.65 -2.50
N PHE A 165 0.50 -13.91 -1.47
CA PHE A 165 0.53 -14.40 -0.08
C PHE A 165 -0.38 -15.61 0.13
N LYS A 166 -1.59 -15.64 -0.46
CA LYS A 166 -2.46 -16.82 -0.40
C LYS A 166 -1.80 -18.06 -0.98
N LYS A 167 -1.10 -17.91 -2.12
CA LYS A 167 -0.39 -19.03 -2.76
C LYS A 167 0.74 -19.54 -1.87
N GLN A 168 1.52 -18.64 -1.28
CA GLN A 168 2.62 -19.00 -0.37
C GLN A 168 2.11 -19.75 0.89
N ASN A 169 0.99 -19.30 1.48
CA ASN A 169 0.39 -19.96 2.64
C ASN A 169 -0.17 -21.36 2.29
N LYS A 170 -0.71 -21.56 1.08
CA LYS A 170 -1.16 -22.87 0.60
C LYS A 170 0.00 -23.84 0.37
N LEU A 171 1.11 -23.36 -0.18
CA LEU A 171 2.32 -24.16 -0.43
C LEU A 171 3.05 -24.56 0.87
N SER A 172 2.95 -23.74 1.92
CA SER A 172 3.58 -24.02 3.22
C SER A 172 2.75 -24.96 4.12
N SER A 173 1.51 -25.26 3.71
CA SER A 173 0.57 -26.15 4.41
C SER A 173 0.47 -27.54 3.75
N GLN A 174 1.30 -27.83 2.74
CA GLN A 174 1.47 -29.14 2.10
C GLN A 174 2.82 -29.73 2.48
#